data_AF-K6XT14-F1
#
_entry.id   AF-K6XT14-F1
#
_cell.length_a   1.000
_cell.length_b   1.000
_cell.length_c   1.000
_cell.angle_alpha   90.00
_cell.angle_beta   90.00
_cell.angle_gamma   90.00
#
_symmetry.space_group_name_H-M   'P 1'
#
loop_
_entity.id
_entity.type
_entity.pdbx_description
1 polymer ?
#
loop_
_entity_poly.entity_id
_entity_poly.type
_entity_poly.pdbx_seq_one_letter_code
_entity_poly.pdbx_strand_id
1 'polypeptide(L)'
;MSNEIMYDKNSILIAIGLFLSMLAVNQLCYLIGRRFQTSDENNEVKGQTAAIQAGIVGLLALLLGFTFNMSLQRYDARSNIVIEEAGTIAKAAMQASLLTNSVKTETLTLLEQYLELRISLSEIDLSDEISRRALNVKISELQSQLTMVAQNVIENSEKPAVANAFFQSISNIIYVENKRTAMLRLHVPEPVLFLLFFVFVTAGGMLGYTSGLHKKRPAFPTLLMSGLIVLVVFIVVDLDRPRRGIIQVNQDSLADTLVQIKQYQSA
;
A
#
# COMPACT_ATOMS: atom_id res chain seq x y z
N MET A 1 6.86 8.84 -17.30
CA MET A 1 6.87 8.38 -15.90
C MET A 1 7.64 9.43 -15.13
N SER A 2 6.98 10.14 -14.22
CA SER A 2 7.67 11.03 -13.28
C SER A 2 8.62 10.16 -12.45
N ASN A 3 9.92 10.48 -12.47
CA ASN A 3 10.88 9.83 -11.58
C ASN A 3 10.55 10.28 -10.16
N GLU A 4 10.00 9.37 -9.36
CA GLU A 4 9.69 9.62 -7.96
C GLU A 4 10.91 9.28 -7.11
N ILE A 5 11.37 10.26 -6.35
CA ILE A 5 12.65 10.20 -5.63
C ILE A 5 12.52 9.33 -4.36
N MET A 6 11.36 9.35 -3.70
CA MET A 6 11.13 8.65 -2.44
C MET A 6 10.68 7.21 -2.64
N TYR A 7 9.72 6.94 -3.54
CA TYR A 7 9.11 5.60 -3.63
C TYR A 7 10.04 4.51 -4.15
N ASP A 8 11.02 4.87 -4.96
CA ASP A 8 12.03 3.95 -5.50
C ASP A 8 13.09 3.53 -4.47
N LYS A 9 13.22 4.25 -3.34
CA LYS A 9 14.21 3.95 -2.30
C LYS A 9 13.65 3.02 -1.24
N ASN A 10 14.49 2.26 -0.52
CA ASN A 10 14.03 1.41 0.58
C ASN A 10 13.40 2.26 1.70
N SER A 11 12.25 1.85 2.25
CA SER A 11 11.52 2.56 3.32
C SER A 11 12.38 2.71 4.58
N ILE A 12 13.24 1.73 4.86
CA ILE A 12 14.21 1.78 5.96
C ILE A 12 15.22 2.92 5.76
N LEU A 13 15.67 3.16 4.52
CA LEU A 13 16.59 4.27 4.22
C LEU A 13 15.92 5.63 4.45
N ILE A 14 14.64 5.77 4.09
CA ILE A 14 13.87 7.00 4.34
C ILE A 14 13.72 7.22 5.85
N ALA A 15 13.36 6.17 6.60
CA ALA A 15 13.21 6.23 8.05
C ALA A 15 14.52 6.61 8.76
N ILE A 16 15.64 5.97 8.38
CA ILE A 16 16.98 6.30 8.90
C ILE A 16 17.36 7.73 8.52
N GLY A 17 17.12 8.15 7.28
CA GLY A 17 17.39 9.51 6.82
C GLY A 17 16.63 10.57 7.61
N LEU A 18 15.34 10.32 7.88
CA LEU A 18 14.51 11.17 8.73
C LEU A 18 15.02 11.19 10.18
N PHE A 19 15.37 10.03 10.74
CA PHE A 19 15.88 9.96 12.10
C PHE A 19 17.18 10.76 12.27
N LEU A 20 18.14 10.56 11.37
CA LEU A 20 19.41 11.27 11.38
C LEU A 20 19.23 12.78 11.14
N SER A 21 18.33 13.18 10.24
CA SER A 21 18.06 14.60 10.00
C SER A 21 17.42 15.26 11.22
N MET A 22 16.47 14.60 11.88
CA MET A 22 15.88 15.07 13.13
C MET A 22 16.94 15.24 14.22
N LEU A 23 17.83 14.26 14.42
CA LEU A 23 18.90 14.35 15.40
C LEU A 23 19.89 15.49 15.09
N ALA A 24 20.28 15.65 13.81
CA ALA A 24 21.18 16.70 13.38
C ALA A 24 20.59 18.09 13.60
N VAL A 25 19.35 18.32 13.16
CA VAL A 25 18.67 19.60 13.32
C VAL A 25 18.37 19.90 14.79
N ASN A 26 17.94 18.91 15.56
CA ASN A 26 17.79 19.02 17.02
C ASN A 26 19.10 19.49 17.67
N GLN A 27 20.24 18.88 17.31
CA GLN A 27 21.55 19.27 17.84
C GLN A 27 21.96 20.69 17.43
N LEU A 28 21.73 21.07 16.17
CA LEU A 28 22.01 22.43 15.67
C LEU A 28 21.17 23.46 16.41
N CYS A 29 19.86 23.22 16.53
CA CYS A 29 18.94 24.11 17.25
C CYS A 29 19.25 24.17 18.75
N TYR A 30 19.71 23.07 19.37
CA TYR A 30 20.21 23.08 20.73
C TYR A 30 21.42 24.01 20.91
N LEU A 31 22.39 23.95 20.00
CA LEU A 31 23.57 24.82 20.04
C LEU A 31 23.18 26.28 19.86
N ILE A 32 22.23 26.56 18.97
CA ILE A 32 21.67 27.90 18.75
C ILE A 32 20.97 28.39 20.02
N GLY A 33 20.03 27.62 20.60
CA GLY A 33 19.33 28.00 21.83
C GLY A 33 20.27 28.25 23.00
N ARG A 34 21.35 27.46 23.13
CA ARG A 34 22.37 27.70 24.16
C ARG A 34 23.15 29.00 23.94
N ARG A 35 23.37 29.44 22.69
CA ARG A 35 24.07 30.70 22.38
C ARG A 35 23.20 31.93 22.59
N PHE A 36 21.90 31.82 22.31
CA PHE A 36 20.94 32.91 22.47
C PHE A 36 20.41 33.07 23.89
N GLN A 37 20.85 32.20 24.82
CA GLN A 37 20.56 32.36 26.23
C GLN A 37 21.25 33.61 26.79
N THR A 38 20.53 34.72 26.86
CA THR A 38 20.89 35.87 27.66
C THR A 38 20.38 35.66 29.10
N SER A 39 21.11 36.16 30.10
CA SER A 39 20.75 36.00 31.51
C SER A 39 19.39 36.61 31.89
N ASP A 40 18.80 37.43 31.02
CA ASP A 40 17.55 38.18 31.20
C ASP A 40 16.38 37.68 30.33
N GLU A 41 16.40 36.45 29.81
CA GLU A 41 15.23 35.93 29.07
C GLU A 41 13.99 35.83 29.97
N ASN A 42 13.09 36.81 29.80
CA ASN A 42 11.75 36.90 30.39
C ASN A 42 11.01 35.57 30.27
N ASN A 43 10.35 35.14 31.35
CA ASN A 43 9.49 33.96 31.37
C ASN A 43 8.43 33.95 30.25
N GLU A 44 8.05 35.13 29.72
CA GLU A 44 7.16 35.27 28.57
C GLU A 44 7.70 34.63 27.28
N VAL A 45 8.99 34.82 26.94
CA VAL A 45 9.58 34.27 25.71
C VAL A 45 9.62 32.73 25.78
N LYS A 46 9.93 32.18 26.96
CA LYS A 46 9.89 30.73 27.22
C LYS A 46 8.47 30.17 27.09
N GLY A 47 7.48 30.89 27.62
CA GLY A 47 6.06 30.55 27.50
C GLY A 47 5.57 30.54 26.05
N GLN A 48 5.89 31.58 25.27
CA GLN A 48 5.56 31.67 23.85
C GLN A 48 6.20 30.54 23.04
N THR A 49 7.49 30.24 23.32
CA THR A 49 8.22 29.16 22.65
C THR A 49 7.57 27.79 22.93
N ALA A 50 7.16 27.54 24.17
CA ALA A 50 6.44 26.32 24.54
C ALA A 50 5.06 26.22 23.87
N ALA A 51 4.33 27.33 23.76
CA ALA A 51 3.04 27.37 23.06
C ALA A 51 3.19 27.07 21.56
N ILE A 52 4.20 27.65 20.89
CA ILE A 52 4.50 27.36 19.48
C ILE A 52 4.90 25.90 19.31
N GLN A 53 5.73 25.36 20.20
CA GLN A 53 6.10 23.95 20.18
C GLN A 53 4.87 23.03 20.31
N ALA A 54 3.96 23.34 21.23
CA ALA A 54 2.71 22.59 21.39
C ALA A 54 1.85 22.66 20.12
N GLY A 55 1.77 23.82 19.47
CA GLY A 55 1.09 24.00 18.18
C GLY A 55 1.69 23.13 17.06
N ILE A 56 3.03 23.10 16.94
CA ILE A 56 3.73 22.26 15.96
C ILE A 56 3.48 20.77 16.24
N VAL A 57 3.54 20.35 17.51
CA VAL A 57 3.24 18.95 17.91
C VAL A 57 1.78 18.59 17.63
N GLY A 58 0.84 19.52 17.85
CA GLY A 58 -0.57 19.33 17.50
C GLY A 58 -0.77 19.16 16.00
N LEU A 59 -0.13 20.01 15.18
CA LEU A 59 -0.15 19.88 13.72
C LEU A 59 0.46 18.55 13.26
N LEU A 60 1.57 18.14 13.89
CA LEU A 60 2.20 16.84 13.63
C LEU A 60 1.26 15.67 13.91
N ALA A 61 0.62 15.66 15.08
CA ALA A 61 -0.31 14.60 15.45
C ALA A 61 -1.46 14.50 14.44
N LEU A 62 -1.99 15.65 14.00
CA LEU A 62 -3.06 15.71 13.00
C LEU A 62 -2.61 15.18 11.63
N LEU A 63 -1.47 15.67 11.12
CA LEU A 63 -0.93 15.22 9.83
C LEU A 63 -0.59 13.73 9.84
N LEU A 64 -0.06 13.23 10.95
CA LEU A 64 0.27 11.81 11.12
C LEU A 64 -0.99 10.95 11.16
N GLY A 65 -2.04 11.40 11.87
CA GLY A 65 -3.33 10.72 11.90
C GLY A 65 -3.98 10.63 10.51
N PHE A 66 -3.98 11.72 9.75
CA PHE A 66 -4.54 11.73 8.39
C PHE A 66 -3.73 10.87 7.42
N THR A 67 -2.40 10.93 7.48
CA THR A 67 -1.55 10.14 6.58
C THR A 67 -1.59 8.66 6.92
N PHE A 68 -1.62 8.29 8.19
CA PHE A 68 -1.88 6.90 8.61
C PHE A 68 -3.24 6.39 8.12
N ASN A 69 -4.31 7.15 8.32
CA ASN A 69 -5.63 6.76 7.83
C ASN A 69 -5.67 6.59 6.30
N MET A 70 -5.01 7.49 5.55
CA MET A 70 -4.95 7.38 4.10
C MET A 70 -4.17 6.14 3.63
N SER A 71 -3.05 5.81 4.29
CA SER A 71 -2.30 4.58 4.01
C SER A 71 -3.13 3.33 4.35
N LEU A 72 -3.86 3.34 5.46
CA LEU A 72 -4.75 2.24 5.87
C LEU A 72 -5.88 2.02 4.85
N GLN A 73 -6.55 3.09 4.40
CA GLN A 73 -7.60 3.01 3.38
C GLN A 73 -7.08 2.41 2.06
N ARG A 74 -5.82 2.70 1.69
CA ARG A 74 -5.19 2.11 0.49
C ARG A 74 -4.88 0.64 0.69
N TYR A 75 -4.38 0.26 1.87
CA TYR A 75 -4.21 -1.14 2.24
C TYR A 75 -5.54 -1.90 2.16
N ASP A 76 -6.60 -1.37 2.77
CA ASP A 76 -7.94 -1.97 2.75
C ASP A 76 -8.49 -2.07 1.33
N ALA A 77 -8.33 -1.04 0.50
CA ALA A 77 -8.74 -1.08 -0.90
C ALA A 77 -8.00 -2.19 -1.69
N ARG A 78 -6.70 -2.36 -1.44
CA ARG A 78 -5.89 -3.43 -2.05
C ARG A 78 -6.24 -4.82 -1.51
N SER A 79 -6.65 -4.93 -0.26
CA SER A 79 -7.18 -6.18 0.32
C SER A 79 -8.53 -6.54 -0.30
N ASN A 80 -9.46 -5.59 -0.33
CA ASN A 80 -10.79 -5.78 -0.88
C ASN A 80 -10.78 -6.15 -2.37
N ILE A 81 -9.86 -5.60 -3.18
CA ILE A 81 -9.78 -5.99 -4.60
C ILE A 81 -9.29 -7.44 -4.80
N VAL A 82 -8.48 -7.99 -3.87
CA VAL A 82 -8.08 -9.41 -3.91
C VAL A 82 -9.27 -10.31 -3.59
N ILE A 83 -10.06 -9.93 -2.58
CA ILE A 83 -11.31 -10.62 -2.23
C ILE A 83 -12.32 -10.54 -3.40
N GLU A 84 -12.43 -9.37 -4.05
CA GLU A 84 -13.28 -9.16 -5.23
C GLU A 84 -12.82 -10.03 -6.42
N GLU A 85 -11.51 -10.14 -6.66
CA GLU A 85 -10.94 -11.00 -7.71
C GLU A 85 -11.24 -12.48 -7.46
N ALA A 86 -10.97 -12.96 -6.24
CA ALA A 86 -11.29 -14.31 -5.80
C ALA A 86 -12.78 -14.64 -6.00
N GLY A 87 -13.67 -13.78 -5.49
CA GLY A 87 -15.11 -13.96 -5.61
C GLY A 87 -15.61 -13.93 -7.05
N THR A 88 -15.01 -13.09 -7.91
CA THR A 88 -15.37 -13.01 -9.33
C THR A 88 -14.98 -14.29 -10.07
N ILE A 89 -13.80 -14.85 -9.78
CA ILE A 89 -13.33 -16.12 -10.33
C ILE A 89 -14.20 -17.28 -9.85
N ALA A 90 -14.52 -17.35 -8.56
CA ALA A 90 -15.41 -18.37 -7.99
C ALA A 90 -16.81 -18.32 -8.64
N LYS A 91 -17.34 -17.12 -8.87
CA LYS A 91 -18.61 -16.92 -9.57
C LYS A 91 -18.56 -17.43 -11.01
N ALA A 92 -17.46 -17.19 -11.73
CA ALA A 92 -17.28 -17.71 -13.09
C ALA A 92 -17.23 -19.24 -13.11
N ALA A 93 -16.52 -19.87 -12.16
CA ALA A 93 -16.48 -21.33 -12.01
C ALA A 93 -17.87 -21.93 -11.71
N MET A 94 -18.64 -21.28 -10.82
CA MET A 94 -20.02 -21.69 -10.52
C MET A 94 -20.92 -21.62 -11.77
N GLN A 95 -20.81 -20.54 -12.56
CA GLN A 95 -21.60 -20.38 -13.78
C GLN A 95 -21.18 -21.35 -14.89
N ALA A 96 -19.89 -21.65 -15.01
CA ALA A 96 -19.39 -22.68 -15.92
C ALA A 96 -20.00 -24.06 -15.62
N SER A 97 -20.29 -24.35 -14.35
CA SER A 97 -20.92 -25.60 -13.91
C SER A 97 -22.39 -25.75 -14.35
N LEU A 98 -23.01 -24.70 -14.90
CA LEU A 98 -24.36 -24.73 -15.47
C LEU A 98 -24.36 -25.02 -16.99
N LEU A 99 -23.17 -25.09 -17.61
CA LEU A 99 -22.97 -25.32 -19.04
C LEU A 99 -22.71 -26.80 -19.33
N THR A 100 -22.44 -27.14 -20.59
CA THR A 100 -22.12 -28.51 -20.99
C THR A 100 -20.84 -28.98 -20.30
N ASN A 101 -20.70 -30.30 -20.08
CA ASN A 101 -19.52 -30.87 -19.40
C ASN A 101 -18.19 -30.51 -20.09
N SER A 102 -18.20 -30.36 -21.43
CA SER A 102 -17.02 -29.92 -22.19
C SER A 102 -16.61 -28.50 -21.79
N VAL A 103 -17.55 -27.56 -21.83
CA VAL A 103 -17.29 -26.14 -21.50
C VAL A 103 -16.94 -25.97 -20.03
N LYS A 104 -17.65 -26.69 -19.13
CA LYS A 104 -17.32 -26.72 -17.69
C LYS A 104 -15.86 -27.11 -17.48
N THR A 105 -15.44 -28.25 -18.02
CA THR A 105 -14.09 -28.80 -17.81
C THR A 105 -13.01 -27.90 -18.37
N GLU A 106 -13.20 -27.41 -19.60
CA GLU A 106 -12.29 -26.48 -20.25
C GLU A 106 -12.14 -25.17 -19.44
N THR A 107 -13.26 -24.57 -19.04
CA THR A 107 -13.26 -23.33 -18.27
C THR A 107 -12.60 -23.50 -16.91
N LEU A 108 -12.93 -24.55 -16.16
CA LEU A 108 -12.34 -24.78 -14.84
C LEU A 108 -10.82 -25.00 -14.93
N THR A 109 -10.35 -25.69 -15.96
CA THR A 109 -8.91 -25.89 -16.22
C THR A 109 -8.20 -24.56 -16.50
N LEU A 110 -8.80 -23.70 -17.34
CA LEU A 110 -8.25 -22.38 -17.64
C LEU A 110 -8.27 -21.45 -16.41
N LEU A 111 -9.33 -21.48 -15.60
CA LEU A 111 -9.42 -20.70 -14.37
C LEU A 111 -8.41 -21.16 -13.31
N GLU A 112 -8.14 -22.46 -13.19
CA GLU A 112 -7.11 -23.00 -12.32
C GLU A 112 -5.72 -22.47 -12.71
N GLN A 113 -5.33 -22.63 -13.97
CA GLN A 113 -4.05 -22.13 -14.49
C GLN A 113 -3.94 -20.61 -14.32
N TYR A 114 -5.02 -19.88 -14.60
CA TYR A 114 -5.07 -18.43 -14.42
C TYR A 114 -4.79 -18.07 -12.96
N LEU A 115 -5.48 -18.71 -12.03
CA LEU A 115 -5.38 -18.43 -10.60
C LEU A 115 -3.98 -18.78 -10.03
N GLU A 116 -3.38 -19.89 -10.47
CA GLU A 116 -2.00 -20.25 -10.12
C GLU A 116 -0.99 -19.19 -10.58
N LEU A 117 -1.13 -18.66 -11.80
CA LEU A 117 -0.30 -17.56 -12.28
C LEU A 117 -0.54 -16.25 -11.51
N ARG A 118 -1.78 -15.98 -11.09
CA ARG A 118 -2.10 -14.79 -10.27
C ARG A 118 -1.51 -14.85 -8.87
N ILE A 119 -1.53 -16.03 -8.25
CA ILE A 119 -0.86 -16.27 -6.96
C ILE A 119 0.65 -16.12 -7.14
N SER A 120 1.24 -16.77 -8.16
CA SER A 120 2.67 -16.63 -8.46
C SER A 120 3.09 -15.18 -8.72
N LEU A 121 2.28 -14.41 -9.46
CA LEU A 121 2.51 -12.99 -9.72
C LEU A 121 2.45 -12.16 -8.44
N SER A 122 1.69 -12.58 -7.42
CA SER A 122 1.57 -11.86 -6.16
C SER A 122 2.81 -11.97 -5.26
N GLU A 123 3.61 -13.02 -5.44
CA GLU A 123 4.85 -13.28 -4.71
C GLU A 123 6.06 -12.52 -5.28
N ILE A 124 5.95 -12.01 -6.50
CA ILE A 124 7.03 -11.27 -7.17
C ILE A 124 7.04 -9.80 -6.74
N ASP A 125 8.20 -9.31 -6.29
CA ASP A 125 8.44 -7.91 -5.94
C ASP A 125 8.17 -6.99 -7.14
N LEU A 126 7.61 -5.81 -6.90
CA LEU A 126 7.26 -4.86 -7.97
C LEU A 126 8.45 -4.42 -8.82
N SER A 127 9.67 -4.43 -8.30
CA SER A 127 10.88 -4.07 -9.05
C SER A 127 11.36 -5.11 -10.04
N ASP A 128 10.93 -6.38 -9.92
CA ASP A 128 11.26 -7.40 -10.91
C ASP A 128 10.31 -7.30 -12.12
N GLU A 129 10.50 -6.23 -12.89
CA GLU A 129 9.72 -5.94 -14.09
C GLU A 129 9.81 -7.05 -15.14
N ILE A 130 10.94 -7.78 -15.21
CA ILE A 130 11.15 -8.83 -16.22
C ILE A 130 10.25 -10.03 -15.92
N SER A 131 10.33 -10.56 -14.70
CA SER A 131 9.51 -11.72 -14.29
C SER A 131 8.02 -11.38 -14.29
N ARG A 132 7.65 -10.17 -13.86
CA ARG A 132 6.26 -9.69 -13.90
C ARG A 132 5.71 -9.61 -15.32
N ARG A 133 6.49 -9.08 -16.27
CA ARG A 133 6.07 -9.03 -17.68
C ARG A 133 5.88 -10.42 -18.27
N ALA A 134 6.80 -11.35 -17.97
CA ALA A 134 6.71 -12.72 -18.45
C ALA A 134 5.43 -13.43 -17.95
N LEU A 135 5.05 -13.26 -16.67
CA LEU A 135 3.80 -13.80 -16.16
C LEU A 135 2.57 -13.09 -16.72
N ASN A 136 2.60 -11.76 -16.87
CA ASN A 136 1.48 -11.01 -17.42
C ASN A 136 1.14 -11.42 -18.85
N VAL A 137 2.13 -11.76 -19.68
CA VAL A 137 1.89 -12.29 -21.03
C VAL A 137 1.08 -13.59 -20.96
N LYS A 138 1.49 -14.54 -20.13
CA LYS A 138 0.77 -15.82 -19.94
C LYS A 138 -0.65 -15.61 -19.38
N ILE A 139 -0.80 -14.68 -18.44
CA ILE A 139 -2.11 -14.30 -17.89
C ILE A 139 -3.03 -13.76 -18.99
N SER A 140 -2.53 -12.87 -19.86
CA SER A 140 -3.29 -12.33 -20.98
C SER A 140 -3.67 -13.39 -22.01
N GLU A 141 -2.79 -14.38 -22.27
CA GLU A 141 -3.11 -15.52 -23.13
C GLU A 141 -4.28 -16.35 -22.57
N LEU A 142 -4.28 -16.65 -21.27
CA LEU A 142 -5.39 -17.35 -20.61
C LEU A 142 -6.69 -16.54 -20.61
N GLN A 143 -6.62 -15.23 -20.39
CA GLN A 143 -7.79 -14.35 -20.50
C GLN A 143 -8.39 -14.36 -21.91
N SER A 144 -7.54 -14.39 -22.94
CA SER A 144 -7.98 -14.51 -24.33
C SER A 144 -8.68 -15.84 -24.57
N GLN A 145 -8.12 -16.96 -24.07
CA GLN A 145 -8.74 -18.28 -24.17
C GLN A 145 -10.10 -18.34 -23.47
N LEU A 146 -10.19 -17.87 -22.22
CA LEU A 146 -11.46 -17.78 -21.49
C LEU A 146 -12.50 -16.94 -22.24
N THR A 147 -12.07 -15.84 -22.87
CA THR A 147 -12.95 -14.97 -23.67
C THR A 147 -13.47 -15.70 -24.90
N MET A 148 -12.61 -16.46 -25.61
CA MET A 148 -13.03 -17.26 -26.76
C MET A 148 -14.05 -18.34 -26.37
N VAL A 149 -13.84 -19.03 -25.25
CA VAL A 149 -14.81 -19.99 -24.72
C VAL A 149 -16.14 -19.31 -24.44
N ALA A 150 -16.14 -18.15 -23.77
CA ALA A 150 -17.35 -17.40 -23.46
C ALA A 150 -18.09 -16.90 -24.70
N GLN A 151 -17.38 -16.45 -25.73
CA GLN A 151 -17.95 -16.05 -27.03
C GLN A 151 -18.62 -17.23 -27.72
N ASN A 152 -17.95 -18.38 -27.80
CA ASN A 152 -18.50 -19.59 -28.39
C ASN A 152 -19.79 -20.04 -27.68
N VAL A 153 -19.82 -19.96 -26.34
CA VAL A 153 -21.02 -20.26 -25.55
C VAL A 153 -22.18 -19.31 -25.88
N ILE A 154 -21.92 -18.00 -26.05
CA ILE A 154 -22.97 -17.05 -26.46
C ILE A 154 -23.55 -17.41 -27.83
N GLU A 155 -22.69 -17.70 -28.81
CA GLU A 155 -23.11 -17.93 -30.20
C GLU A 155 -23.94 -19.21 -30.37
N ASN A 156 -23.69 -20.23 -29.55
CA ASN A 156 -24.26 -21.57 -29.74
C ASN A 156 -25.24 -22.01 -28.65
N SER A 157 -25.57 -21.15 -27.67
CA SER A 157 -26.40 -21.56 -26.52
C SER A 157 -27.91 -21.48 -26.80
N GLU A 158 -28.60 -22.58 -26.49
CA GLU A 158 -30.06 -22.64 -26.41
C GLU A 158 -30.64 -21.87 -25.20
N LYS A 159 -29.78 -21.46 -24.25
CA LYS A 159 -30.15 -20.73 -23.03
C LYS A 159 -29.41 -19.37 -22.99
N PRO A 160 -29.88 -18.35 -23.72
CA PRO A 160 -29.18 -17.06 -23.85
C PRO A 160 -28.92 -16.36 -22.52
N ALA A 161 -29.85 -16.48 -21.55
CA ALA A 161 -29.70 -15.87 -20.24
C ALA A 161 -28.51 -16.47 -19.44
N VAL A 162 -28.33 -17.79 -19.49
CA VAL A 162 -27.22 -18.48 -18.81
C VAL A 162 -25.89 -18.17 -19.50
N ALA A 163 -25.88 -18.19 -20.84
CA ALA A 163 -24.70 -17.85 -21.63
C ALA A 163 -24.24 -16.41 -21.41
N ASN A 164 -25.17 -15.44 -21.42
CA ASN A 164 -24.84 -14.05 -21.12
C ASN A 164 -24.32 -13.87 -19.69
N ALA A 165 -24.94 -14.54 -18.71
CA ALA A 165 -24.46 -14.49 -17.33
C ALA A 165 -23.01 -15.00 -17.20
N PHE A 166 -22.68 -16.09 -17.89
CA PHE A 166 -21.32 -16.64 -17.96
C PHE A 166 -20.34 -15.70 -18.66
N PHE A 167 -20.69 -15.15 -19.82
CA PHE A 167 -19.84 -14.18 -20.49
C PHE A 167 -19.54 -12.95 -19.64
N GLN A 168 -20.54 -12.45 -18.91
CA GLN A 168 -20.35 -11.33 -18.00
C GLN A 168 -19.42 -11.67 -16.82
N SER A 169 -19.42 -12.91 -16.31
CA SER A 169 -18.45 -13.27 -15.27
C SER A 169 -17.01 -13.34 -15.79
N ILE A 170 -16.79 -13.90 -16.98
CA ILE A 170 -15.47 -13.91 -17.62
C ILE A 170 -14.98 -12.49 -17.91
N SER A 171 -15.84 -11.62 -18.44
CA SER A 171 -15.52 -10.20 -18.66
C SER A 171 -15.16 -9.49 -17.35
N ASN A 172 -15.89 -9.78 -16.26
CA ASN A 172 -15.61 -9.19 -14.96
C ASN A 172 -14.25 -9.62 -14.36
N ILE A 173 -13.75 -10.82 -14.65
CA ILE A 173 -12.39 -11.22 -14.23
C ILE A 173 -11.36 -10.25 -14.80
N ILE A 174 -11.48 -9.92 -16.09
CA ILE A 174 -10.57 -8.98 -16.78
C ILE A 174 -10.75 -7.56 -16.22
N TYR A 175 -11.98 -7.14 -15.95
CA TYR A 175 -12.25 -5.84 -15.34
C TYR A 175 -11.60 -5.68 -13.95
N VAL A 176 -11.76 -6.68 -13.08
CA VAL A 176 -11.19 -6.68 -11.73
C VAL A 176 -9.66 -6.76 -11.77
N GLU A 177 -9.09 -7.53 -12.71
CA GLU A 177 -7.64 -7.58 -12.94
C GLU A 177 -7.09 -6.18 -13.28
N ASN A 178 -7.70 -5.50 -14.26
CA ASN A 178 -7.31 -4.16 -14.66
C ASN A 178 -7.39 -3.17 -13.50
N LYS A 179 -8.46 -3.24 -12.71
CA LYS A 179 -8.66 -2.42 -11.51
C LYS A 179 -7.57 -2.68 -10.47
N ARG A 180 -7.23 -3.94 -10.21
CA ARG A 180 -6.13 -4.33 -9.30
C ARG A 180 -4.79 -3.79 -9.79
N THR A 181 -4.50 -3.92 -11.09
CA THR A 181 -3.27 -3.42 -11.70
C THR A 181 -3.16 -1.89 -11.66
N ALA A 182 -4.27 -1.16 -11.84
CA ALA A 182 -4.31 0.29 -11.69
C ALA A 182 -4.05 0.73 -10.24
N MET A 183 -4.61 0.02 -9.24
CA MET A 183 -4.39 0.32 -7.83
C MET A 183 -2.93 0.18 -7.38
N LEU A 184 -2.13 -0.69 -8.01
CA LEU A 184 -0.70 -0.82 -7.71
C LEU A 184 0.11 0.44 -8.07
N ARG A 185 -0.43 1.32 -8.91
CA ARG A 185 0.20 2.60 -9.30
C ARG A 185 -0.20 3.76 -8.38
N LEU A 186 -1.13 3.53 -7.46
CA LEU A 186 -1.60 4.55 -6.53
C LEU A 186 -0.76 4.51 -5.25
N HIS A 187 -0.10 5.62 -4.95
CA HIS A 187 0.63 5.86 -3.69
C HIS A 187 0.33 7.29 -3.18
N VAL A 188 0.78 7.63 -1.97
CA VAL A 188 0.68 9.00 -1.42
C VAL A 188 1.55 9.92 -2.27
N PRO A 189 1.05 11.09 -2.75
CA PRO A 189 1.86 12.03 -3.50
C PRO A 189 3.10 12.48 -2.70
N GLU A 190 4.26 12.52 -3.35
CA GLU A 190 5.53 12.93 -2.72
C GLU A 190 5.47 14.28 -1.98
N PRO A 191 4.74 15.32 -2.46
CA PRO A 191 4.62 16.58 -1.72
C PRO A 191 4.09 16.43 -0.29
N VAL A 192 3.19 15.46 -0.05
CA VAL A 192 2.67 15.18 1.30
C VAL A 192 3.76 14.57 2.18
N LEU A 193 4.59 13.69 1.63
CA LEU A 193 5.74 13.11 2.35
C LEU A 193 6.80 14.17 2.65
N PHE A 194 7.10 15.07 1.72
CA PHE A 194 8.02 16.18 1.95
C PHE A 194 7.51 17.14 3.01
N LEU A 195 6.21 17.47 2.99
CA LEU A 195 5.57 18.26 4.04
C LEU A 195 5.73 17.60 5.41
N LEU A 196 5.40 16.31 5.52
CA LEU A 196 5.59 15.54 6.75
C LEU A 196 7.04 15.61 7.24
N PHE A 197 8.01 15.33 6.35
CA PHE A 197 9.44 15.38 6.66
C PHE A 197 9.84 16.75 7.22
N PHE A 198 9.40 17.83 6.57
CA PHE A 198 9.68 19.19 7.00
C PHE A 198 9.10 19.50 8.40
N VAL A 199 7.85 19.12 8.65
CA VAL A 199 7.21 19.39 9.95
C VAL A 199 7.88 18.55 11.06
N PHE A 200 8.25 17.30 10.80
CA PHE A 200 8.96 16.46 11.78
C PHE A 200 10.32 17.03 12.16
N VAL A 201 11.11 17.42 11.16
CA VAL A 201 12.43 18.03 11.37
C VAL A 201 12.30 19.35 12.14
N THR A 202 11.30 20.17 11.81
CA THR A 202 11.04 21.44 12.50
C THR A 202 10.65 21.22 13.96
N ALA A 203 9.81 20.22 14.25
CA ALA A 203 9.44 19.88 15.62
C ALA A 203 10.61 19.36 16.46
N GLY A 204 11.46 18.50 15.87
CA GLY A 204 12.69 18.03 16.49
C GLY A 204 13.68 19.18 16.75
N GLY A 205 13.79 20.12 15.80
CA GLY A 205 14.57 21.35 15.95
C GLY A 205 14.05 22.23 17.09
N MET A 206 12.73 22.42 17.18
CA MET A 206 12.12 23.23 18.24
C MET A 206 12.35 22.63 19.64
N LEU A 207 12.26 21.30 19.77
CA LEU A 207 12.63 20.58 20.98
C LEU A 207 14.10 20.78 21.37
N GLY A 208 15.00 20.79 20.38
CA GLY A 208 16.41 21.09 20.58
C GLY A 208 16.64 22.51 21.05
N TYR A 209 16.00 23.47 20.40
CA TYR A 209 16.06 24.88 20.74
C TYR A 209 15.61 25.13 22.18
N THR A 210 14.45 24.62 22.58
CA THR A 210 13.94 24.78 23.96
C THR A 210 14.82 24.10 25.00
N SER A 211 15.38 22.93 24.68
CA SER A 211 16.37 22.25 25.54
C SER A 211 17.65 23.08 25.70
N GLY A 212 18.09 23.75 24.63
CA GLY A 212 19.24 24.66 24.63
C GLY A 212 19.05 25.86 25.55
N LEU A 213 17.89 26.51 25.49
CA LEU A 213 17.53 27.66 26.33
C LEU A 213 17.53 27.30 27.83
N HIS A 214 17.06 26.10 28.18
CA HIS A 214 16.97 25.66 29.58
C HIS A 214 18.25 25.01 30.14
N LYS A 215 19.32 24.86 29.34
CA LYS A 215 20.53 24.06 29.64
C LYS A 215 20.27 22.62 30.11
N LYS A 216 19.04 22.12 29.97
CA LYS A 216 18.67 20.74 30.31
C LYS A 216 18.71 19.90 29.05
N ARG A 217 19.29 18.70 29.15
CA ARG A 217 19.30 17.71 28.07
C ARG A 217 18.42 16.53 28.45
N PRO A 218 17.10 16.58 28.22
CA PRO A 218 16.26 15.40 28.32
C PRO A 218 16.52 14.47 27.12
N ALA A 219 17.73 13.92 27.03
CA ALA A 219 18.17 13.11 25.90
C ALA A 219 17.26 11.89 25.67
N PHE A 220 16.81 11.27 26.76
CA PHE A 220 15.92 10.11 26.69
C PHE A 220 14.53 10.46 26.13
N PRO A 221 13.76 11.43 26.67
CA PRO A 221 12.48 11.83 26.06
C PRO A 221 12.58 12.27 24.59
N THR A 222 13.63 13.00 24.21
CA THR A 222 13.81 13.44 22.83
C THR A 222 14.09 12.28 21.88
N LEU A 223 14.95 11.34 22.30
CA LEU A 223 15.24 10.13 21.53
C LEU A 223 14.00 9.25 21.39
N LEU A 224 13.24 9.07 22.46
CA LEU A 224 12.00 8.30 22.46
C LEU A 224 10.97 8.92 21.51
N MET A 225 10.78 10.23 21.57
CA MET A 225 9.83 10.95 20.71
C MET A 225 10.22 10.86 19.22
N SER A 226 11.50 11.07 18.92
CA SER A 226 12.02 10.93 17.54
C SER A 226 11.91 9.48 17.05
N GLY A 227 12.19 8.50 17.91
CA GLY A 227 12.03 7.08 17.61
C GLY A 227 10.57 6.70 17.32
N LEU A 228 9.62 7.17 18.13
CA LEU A 228 8.19 6.93 17.91
C LEU A 228 7.70 7.57 16.62
N ILE A 229 8.11 8.81 16.32
CA ILE A 229 7.76 9.46 15.05
C ILE A 229 8.26 8.64 13.87
N VAL A 230 9.54 8.26 13.89
CA VAL A 230 10.14 7.49 12.79
C VAL A 230 9.48 6.12 12.65
N LEU A 231 9.11 5.47 13.75
CA LEU A 231 8.37 4.21 13.73
C LEU A 231 6.99 4.39 13.06
N VAL A 232 6.23 5.43 13.42
CA VAL A 232 4.92 5.65 12.81
C VAL A 232 5.07 6.00 11.33
N VAL A 233 6.02 6.87 10.97
CA VAL A 233 6.31 7.20 9.56
C VAL A 233 6.71 5.94 8.79
N PHE A 234 7.52 5.07 9.37
CA PHE A 234 7.87 3.79 8.78
C PHE A 234 6.62 2.97 8.48
N ILE A 235 5.69 2.82 9.45
CA ILE A 235 4.42 2.09 9.24
C ILE A 235 3.56 2.77 8.16
N VAL A 236 3.46 4.10 8.15
CA VAL A 236 2.69 4.85 7.13
C VAL A 236 3.22 4.57 5.73
N VAL A 237 4.54 4.56 5.56
CA VAL A 237 5.21 4.27 4.28
C VAL A 237 5.11 2.79 3.93
N ASP A 238 5.21 1.89 4.91
CA ASP A 238 5.07 0.44 4.73
C ASP A 238 3.67 0.08 4.22
N LEU A 239 2.63 0.60 4.86
CA LEU A 239 1.23 0.41 4.45
C LEU A 239 0.93 1.01 3.07
N ASP A 240 1.49 2.17 2.77
CA ASP A 240 1.25 2.82 1.48
C ASP A 240 1.97 2.11 0.33
N ARG A 241 3.06 1.37 0.59
CA ARG A 241 3.80 0.67 -0.46
C ARG A 241 3.14 -0.65 -0.86
N PRO A 242 2.76 -0.81 -2.12
CA PRO A 242 2.20 -2.07 -2.58
C PRO A 242 3.28 -3.16 -2.64
N ARG A 243 2.99 -4.34 -2.11
CA ARG A 243 3.82 -5.57 -2.21
C ARG A 243 5.29 -5.43 -1.77
N ARG A 244 5.56 -4.48 -0.88
CA ARG A 244 6.87 -4.26 -0.26
C ARG A 244 6.66 -3.88 1.18
N GLY A 245 7.52 -4.37 2.06
CA GLY A 245 7.40 -4.08 3.49
C GLY A 245 6.99 -5.28 4.32
N ILE A 246 6.70 -5.01 5.59
CA ILE A 246 6.31 -6.01 6.57
C ILE A 246 4.82 -6.33 6.44
N ILE A 247 3.99 -5.31 6.17
CA ILE A 247 2.54 -5.47 6.06
C ILE A 247 2.15 -5.65 4.60
N GLN A 248 1.89 -6.90 4.21
CA GLN A 248 1.51 -7.25 2.85
C GLN A 248 0.06 -7.71 2.78
N VAL A 249 -0.57 -7.51 1.63
CA VAL A 249 -1.95 -7.94 1.40
C VAL A 249 -1.98 -9.46 1.32
N ASN A 250 -2.82 -10.08 2.15
CA ASN A 250 -3.02 -11.51 2.16
C ASN A 250 -3.64 -12.00 0.82
N GLN A 251 -3.16 -13.14 0.33
CA GLN A 251 -3.61 -13.79 -0.91
C GLN A 251 -4.48 -15.04 -0.66
N ASP A 252 -4.78 -15.37 0.60
CA ASP A 252 -5.52 -16.57 1.01
C ASP A 252 -6.85 -16.72 0.27
N SER A 253 -7.58 -15.64 0.00
CA SER A 253 -8.84 -15.71 -0.76
C SER A 253 -8.66 -16.28 -2.18
N LEU A 254 -7.52 -16.03 -2.83
CA LEU A 254 -7.19 -16.64 -4.12
C LEU A 254 -6.85 -18.13 -3.94
N ALA A 255 -6.10 -18.49 -2.89
CA ALA A 255 -5.78 -19.88 -2.59
C ALA A 255 -7.03 -20.71 -2.25
N ASP A 256 -7.94 -20.17 -1.45
CA ASP A 256 -9.22 -20.78 -1.11
C ASP A 256 -10.08 -21.01 -2.37
N THR A 257 -10.09 -20.03 -3.28
CA THR A 257 -10.80 -20.16 -4.56
C THR A 257 -10.18 -21.25 -5.44
N LEU A 258 -8.86 -21.44 -5.40
CA LEU A 258 -8.17 -22.51 -6.13
C LEU A 258 -8.61 -23.88 -5.63
N VAL A 259 -8.72 -24.04 -4.31
CA VAL A 259 -9.25 -25.26 -3.69
C VAL A 259 -10.70 -25.49 -4.12
N GLN A 260 -11.53 -24.45 -4.13
CA GLN A 260 -12.92 -24.54 -4.58
C GLN A 260 -13.05 -24.96 -6.05
N ILE A 261 -12.22 -24.43 -6.95
CA ILE A 261 -12.21 -24.81 -8.37
C ILE A 261 -11.86 -26.30 -8.52
N LYS A 262 -10.86 -26.78 -7.80
CA LYS A 262 -10.46 -28.20 -7.81
C LYS A 262 -11.59 -29.12 -7.34
N GLN A 263 -12.40 -28.67 -6.38
CA GLN A 263 -13.61 -29.41 -5.97
C GLN A 263 -14.65 -29.49 -7.09
N TYR A 264 -14.91 -28.41 -7.83
CA TYR A 264 -15.84 -28.44 -8.97
C TYR A 264 -15.40 -29.33 -10.12
N GLN A 265 -14.08 -29.53 -10.31
CA GLN A 265 -13.55 -30.48 -11.29
C GLN A 265 -13.76 -31.94 -10.86
N SER A 266 -13.72 -32.21 -9.54
CA SER A 266 -13.90 -33.56 -8.99
C SER A 266 -15.36 -34.02 -8.88
N ALA A 267 -16.32 -33.09 -9.00
CA ALA A 267 -17.76 -33.33 -8.89
C ALA A 267 -18.43 -33.38 -10.27
#